data_AF-A0A3C0JQZ8-F1
#
_entry.id   AF-A0A3C0JQZ8-F1
#
_cell.length_a   1.000
_cell.length_b   1.000
_cell.length_c   1.000
_cell.angle_alpha   90.00
_cell.angle_beta   90.00
_cell.angle_gamma   90.00
#
_symmetry.space_group_name_H-M   'P 1'
#
loop_
_entity.id
_entity.type
_entity.pdbx_description
1 polymer ?
#
loop_
_entity_poly.entity_id
_entity_poly.type
_entity_poly.pdbx_seq_one_letter_code
_entity_poly.pdbx_strand_id
1 'polypeptide(L)'
;MKPVIVGISGASGSMLAMETVEELLRREMPTALVCSNAGRLVWQEELDVSFTETLALWQEHPGFTFHPINDLRAPIASGTYPTSGMVMVPASMNSIASVANGLSSNLLLRAADVCLKE
;
A
#
# COMPACT_ATOMS: atom_id res chain seq x y z
N MET A 1 13.79 -7.23 10.32
CA MET A 1 13.33 -7.81 9.03
C MET A 1 13.14 -6.68 8.02
N LYS A 2 13.23 -6.94 6.71
CA LYS A 2 12.93 -5.90 5.70
C LYS A 2 11.40 -5.72 5.60
N PRO A 3 10.89 -4.48 5.46
CA PRO A 3 9.46 -4.22 5.38
C PRO A 3 8.81 -4.85 4.15
N VAL A 4 7.51 -5.15 4.25
CA VAL A 4 6.64 -5.44 3.10
C VAL A 4 5.88 -4.17 2.74
N ILE A 5 5.91 -3.80 1.46
CA ILE A 5 5.11 -2.69 0.95
C ILE A 5 3.70 -3.20 0.65
N VAL A 6 2.68 -2.57 1.22
CA VAL A 6 1.28 -2.86 0.92
C VAL A 6 0.70 -1.69 0.12
N GLY A 7 0.18 -1.99 -1.07
CA GLY A 7 -0.47 -1.03 -1.95
C GLY A 7 -1.97 -1.28 -2.04
N ILE A 8 -2.79 -0.30 -1.66
CA ILE A 8 -4.25 -0.39 -1.79
C ILE A 8 -4.72 0.47 -2.98
N SER A 9 -5.39 -0.16 -3.95
CA SER A 9 -5.94 0.52 -5.11
C SER A 9 -7.48 0.53 -5.11
N GLY A 10 -8.10 1.27 -6.03
CA GLY A 10 -9.56 1.38 -6.15
C GLY A 10 -10.21 0.18 -6.83
N ALA A 11 -10.09 -1.00 -6.22
CA ALA A 11 -10.83 -2.20 -6.60
C ALA A 11 -11.59 -2.75 -5.39
N SER A 12 -12.63 -3.54 -5.65
CA SER A 12 -13.39 -4.21 -4.59
C SER A 12 -12.52 -5.18 -3.79
N GLY A 13 -12.80 -5.30 -2.49
CA GLY A 13 -12.09 -6.21 -1.59
C GLY A 13 -11.27 -5.50 -0.51
N SER A 14 -11.75 -4.37 0.02
CA SER A 14 -11.10 -3.60 1.09
C SER A 14 -10.83 -4.44 2.34
N MET A 15 -11.69 -5.42 2.64
CA MET A 15 -11.47 -6.38 3.72
C MET A 15 -10.16 -7.17 3.54
N LEU A 16 -9.79 -7.54 2.31
CA LEU A 16 -8.53 -8.24 2.05
C LEU A 16 -7.33 -7.35 2.35
N ALA A 17 -7.43 -6.05 2.05
CA ALA A 17 -6.39 -5.09 2.37
C ALA A 17 -6.22 -4.92 3.89
N MET A 18 -7.35 -4.80 4.61
CA MET A 18 -7.37 -4.71 6.07
C MET A 18 -6.68 -5.91 6.71
N GLU A 19 -7.15 -7.12 6.40
CA GLU A 19 -6.61 -8.38 6.93
C GLU A 19 -5.14 -8.57 6.56
N THR A 20 -4.72 -8.16 5.35
CA THR A 20 -3.31 -8.23 4.95
C THR A 20 -2.42 -7.38 5.86
N VAL A 21 -2.82 -6.12 6.11
CA VAL A 21 -2.04 -5.23 6.98
C VAL A 21 -2.05 -5.76 8.42
N GLU A 22 -3.21 -6.14 8.94
CA GLU A 22 -3.33 -6.65 10.31
C GLU A 22 -2.54 -7.93 10.54
N GLU A 23 -2.54 -8.87 9.59
CA GLU A 23 -1.76 -10.11 9.69
C GLU A 23 -0.25 -9.83 9.64
N LEU A 24 0.20 -8.91 8.79
CA LEU A 24 1.62 -8.52 8.75
C LEU A 24 2.05 -7.91 10.09
N LEU A 25 1.26 -6.99 10.63
CA LEU A 25 1.55 -6.37 11.93
C LEU A 25 1.51 -7.39 13.07
N ARG A 26 0.53 -8.29 13.10
CA ARG A 26 0.43 -9.38 14.11
C ARG A 26 1.63 -10.32 14.10
N ARG A 27 2.29 -10.47 12.95
CA ARG A 27 3.54 -11.24 12.78
C ARG A 27 4.80 -10.44 13.03
N GLU A 28 4.68 -9.21 13.53
CA GLU A 28 5.80 -8.28 13.74
C GLU A 28 6.60 -8.02 12.45
N MET A 29 5.92 -8.08 11.29
CA MET A 29 6.53 -7.75 10.00
C MET A 29 6.42 -6.24 9.77
N PRO A 30 7.56 -5.54 9.59
CA PRO A 30 7.50 -4.12 9.25
C PRO A 30 6.70 -3.91 7.97
N THR A 31 5.79 -2.93 7.97
CA THR A 31 4.81 -2.76 6.91
C THR A 31 4.75 -1.30 6.48
N ALA A 32 4.97 -1.05 5.20
CA ALA A 32 4.88 0.28 4.59
C ALA A 32 3.63 0.35 3.69
N LEU A 33 2.66 1.16 4.07
CA LEU A 33 1.38 1.27 3.37
C LEU A 33 1.35 2.49 2.44
N VAL A 34 0.81 2.30 1.24
CA VAL A 34 0.36 3.38 0.36
C VAL A 34 -1.03 3.05 -0.16
N CYS A 35 -1.95 4.01 -0.13
CA CYS A 35 -3.34 3.82 -0.54
C CYS A 35 -3.75 4.92 -1.52
N SER A 36 -4.36 4.51 -2.64
CA SER A 36 -4.89 5.44 -3.63
C SER A 36 -6.16 6.14 -3.18
N ASN A 37 -6.45 7.30 -3.77
CA ASN A 37 -7.69 8.03 -3.47
C ASN A 37 -8.93 7.18 -3.76
N ALA A 38 -8.94 6.45 -4.88
CA ALA A 38 -10.02 5.53 -5.21
C ALA A 38 -10.11 4.36 -4.21
N GLY A 39 -8.98 3.84 -3.73
CA GLY A 39 -8.94 2.80 -2.69
C GLY A 39 -9.59 3.26 -1.39
N ARG A 40 -9.39 4.51 -0.98
CA ARG A 40 -10.07 5.09 0.19
C ARG A 40 -11.58 5.22 0.01
N LEU A 41 -12.04 5.55 -1.20
CA LEU A 41 -13.46 5.62 -1.51
C LEU A 41 -14.10 4.24 -1.43
N VAL A 42 -13.50 3.24 -2.09
CA VAL A 42 -14.00 1.85 -2.02
C VAL A 42 -14.00 1.32 -0.58
N TRP A 43 -12.99 1.67 0.22
CA TRP A 43 -12.96 1.32 1.64
C TRP A 43 -14.19 1.85 2.39
N GLN A 44 -14.57 3.11 2.16
CA GLN A 44 -15.74 3.72 2.79
C GLN A 44 -17.06 3.13 2.30
N GLU A 45 -17.10 2.60 1.08
CA GLU A 45 -18.27 1.96 0.50
C GLU A 45 -18.45 0.51 1.00
N GLU A 46 -17.35 -0.19 1.28
CA GLU A 46 -17.38 -1.63 1.59
C GLU A 46 -17.29 -1.95 3.09
N LEU A 47 -16.74 -1.06 3.91
CA LEU A 47 -16.46 -1.33 5.32
C LEU A 47 -17.17 -0.32 6.23
N ASP A 48 -17.72 -0.82 7.34
CA ASP A 48 -18.34 0.00 8.39
C ASP A 48 -17.32 0.77 9.26
N VAL A 49 -16.02 0.68 8.94
CA VAL A 49 -14.93 1.35 9.66
C VAL A 49 -14.23 2.38 8.77
N SER A 50 -13.92 3.53 9.34
CA SER A 50 -13.23 4.60 8.62
C SER A 50 -11.79 4.19 8.30
N PHE A 51 -11.35 4.46 7.06
CA PHE A 51 -9.95 4.29 6.67
C PHE A 51 -9.02 5.13 7.56
N THR A 52 -9.44 6.33 7.96
CA THR A 52 -8.63 7.23 8.79
C THR A 52 -8.48 6.71 10.22
N GLU A 53 -9.55 6.16 10.79
CA GLU A 53 -9.51 5.57 12.13
C GLU A 53 -8.69 4.29 12.14
N THR A 54 -8.89 3.42 11.13
CA THR A 54 -8.09 2.21 10.94
C THR A 54 -6.61 2.53 10.78
N LEU A 55 -6.29 3.55 9.97
CA LEU A 55 -4.93 4.02 9.77
C LEU A 55 -4.31 4.49 11.09
N ALA A 56 -5.04 5.24 11.91
CA ALA A 56 -4.55 5.71 13.20
C ALA A 56 -4.19 4.55 14.13
N LEU A 57 -5.01 3.50 14.17
CA LEU A 57 -4.73 2.27 14.93
C LEU A 57 -3.46 1.57 14.44
N TRP A 58 -3.30 1.41 13.12
CA TRP A 58 -2.08 0.81 12.58
C TRP A 58 -0.82 1.65 12.88
N GLN A 59 -0.93 2.97 12.91
CA GLN A 59 0.19 3.87 13.26
C GLN A 59 0.65 3.76 14.72
N GLU A 60 -0.14 3.15 15.61
CA GLU A 60 0.31 2.82 16.98
C GLU A 60 1.36 1.70 16.97
N HIS A 61 1.41 0.87 15.92
CA HIS A 61 2.37 -0.20 15.80
C HIS A 61 3.75 0.34 15.35
N PRO A 62 4.85 0.07 16.09
CA PRO A 62 6.17 0.64 15.80
C PRO A 62 6.75 0.18 14.45
N GLY A 63 6.29 -0.96 13.94
CA GLY A 63 6.66 -1.50 12.63
C GLY A 63 5.85 -0.97 11.44
N PHE A 64 4.88 -0.08 11.65
CA PHE A 64 4.01 0.42 10.58
C PHE A 64 4.44 1.80 10.09
N THR A 65 4.31 2.06 8.79
CA THR A 65 4.48 3.40 8.22
C THR A 65 3.48 3.61 7.09
N PHE A 66 2.87 4.79 7.03
CA PHE A 66 1.99 5.17 5.93
C PHE A 66 2.61 6.28 5.09
N HIS A 67 2.53 6.15 3.77
CA HIS A 67 3.02 7.13 2.81
C HIS A 67 1.85 7.70 1.97
N PRO A 68 1.68 9.03 1.93
CA PRO A 68 0.70 9.65 1.05
C PRO A 68 0.96 9.32 -0.42
N ILE A 69 -0.09 9.07 -1.20
CA ILE A 69 0.02 8.68 -2.63
C ILE A 69 0.80 9.68 -3.50
N ASN A 70 0.80 10.97 -3.11
CA ASN A 70 1.48 12.04 -3.85
C ASN A 70 2.91 12.29 -3.35
N ASP A 71 3.37 11.60 -2.32
CA ASP A 71 4.71 11.77 -1.76
C ASP A 71 5.75 10.94 -2.53
N LEU A 72 6.16 11.42 -3.71
CA LEU A 72 7.21 10.78 -4.52
C LEU A 72 8.60 10.84 -3.88
N ARG A 73 8.76 11.53 -2.73
CA ARG A 73 10.00 11.55 -1.95
C ARG A 73 10.02 10.48 -0.86
N ALA A 74 8.91 9.75 -0.68
CA ALA A 74 8.83 8.66 0.28
C ALA A 74 9.91 7.60 0.00
N PRO A 75 10.48 6.97 1.03
CA PRO A 75 11.53 5.97 0.87
C PRO A 75 11.16 4.83 -0.10
N ILE A 76 9.89 4.39 -0.11
CA ILE A 76 9.39 3.33 -1.00
C ILE A 76 9.46 3.69 -2.51
N ALA A 77 9.78 4.93 -2.88
CA ALA A 77 10.02 5.35 -4.26
C ALA A 77 11.47 5.12 -4.76
N SER A 78 12.37 4.64 -3.89
CA SER A 78 13.79 4.43 -4.17
C SER A 78 14.17 2.95 -4.18
N GLY A 79 15.00 2.52 -5.15
CA GLY A 79 15.54 1.16 -5.20
C GLY A 79 16.52 0.82 -4.06
N THR A 80 17.02 1.84 -3.36
CA THR A 80 17.86 1.64 -2.16
C THR A 80 17.05 1.34 -0.90
N TYR A 81 15.72 1.48 -0.94
CA TYR A 81 14.87 1.18 0.20
C TYR A 81 14.89 -0.32 0.49
N PRO A 82 15.22 -0.75 1.72
CA PRO A 82 15.21 -2.16 2.05
C PRO A 82 13.76 -2.64 2.05
N THR A 83 13.40 -3.56 1.16
CA THR A 83 12.07 -4.19 1.12
C THR A 83 12.17 -5.70 0.92
N SER A 84 11.20 -6.44 1.45
CA SER A 84 10.96 -7.86 1.15
C SER A 84 10.12 -8.04 -0.12
N GLY A 85 9.63 -6.94 -0.70
CA GLY A 85 8.76 -6.92 -1.86
C GLY A 85 7.52 -6.08 -1.63
N MET A 86 6.60 -6.12 -2.60
CA MET A 86 5.34 -5.40 -2.55
C MET A 86 4.17 -6.33 -2.86
N VAL A 87 3.08 -6.16 -2.13
CA VAL A 87 1.76 -6.70 -2.47
C VAL A 87 0.80 -5.56 -2.75
N MET A 88 0.10 -5.61 -3.88
CA MET A 88 -1.01 -4.69 -4.17
C MET A 88 -2.33 -5.43 -3.97
N VAL A 89 -3.10 -5.05 -2.94
CA VAL A 89 -4.33 -5.73 -2.54
C VAL A 89 -5.35 -4.71 -2.01
N PRO A 90 -6.55 -4.63 -2.61
CA PRO A 90 -6.88 -5.13 -3.94
C PRO A 90 -6.18 -4.32 -5.05
N ALA A 91 -6.03 -4.92 -6.23
CA ALA A 91 -5.39 -4.34 -7.41
C ALA A 91 -6.43 -4.06 -8.52
N SER A 92 -6.67 -2.79 -8.83
CA SER A 92 -7.55 -2.34 -9.90
C SER A 92 -6.94 -2.59 -11.27
N MET A 93 -7.77 -2.84 -12.27
CA MET A 93 -7.28 -3.04 -13.64
C MET A 93 -6.52 -1.82 -14.17
N ASN A 94 -6.89 -0.60 -13.73
CA ASN A 94 -6.13 0.61 -14.05
C ASN A 94 -4.71 0.58 -13.45
N SER A 95 -4.58 0.19 -12.18
CA SER A 95 -3.27 0.04 -11.53
C SER A 95 -2.44 -1.07 -12.17
N ILE A 96 -3.04 -2.22 -12.47
CA ILE A 96 -2.38 -3.34 -13.15
C ILE A 96 -1.89 -2.91 -14.54
N ALA A 97 -2.74 -2.29 -15.35
CA ALA A 97 -2.36 -1.80 -16.67
C ALA A 97 -1.26 -0.74 -16.59
N SER A 98 -1.31 0.15 -15.60
CA SER A 98 -0.29 1.17 -15.38
C SER A 98 1.07 0.55 -15.08
N VAL A 99 1.13 -0.41 -14.15
CA VAL A 99 2.38 -1.13 -13.82
C VAL A 99 2.89 -1.91 -15.04
N ALA A 100 2.01 -2.63 -15.75
CA ALA A 100 2.40 -3.41 -16.93
C ALA A 100 2.98 -2.54 -18.06
N ASN A 101 2.60 -1.27 -18.14
CA ASN A 101 3.11 -0.31 -19.13
C ASN A 101 4.21 0.62 -18.57
N GLY A 102 4.68 0.42 -17.32
CA GLY A 102 5.70 1.26 -16.70
C GLY A 102 5.26 2.71 -16.46
N LEU A 103 3.98 2.93 -16.19
CA LEU A 103 3.43 4.26 -15.89
C LEU A 103 3.61 4.55 -14.39
N SER A 104 4.50 5.48 -14.07
CA SER A 104 4.84 5.84 -12.68
C SER A 104 4.25 7.19 -12.22
N SER A 105 2.94 7.38 -12.40
CA SER A 105 2.29 8.69 -12.18
C SER A 105 2.02 9.05 -10.71
N ASN A 106 2.19 8.11 -9.77
CA ASN A 106 2.02 8.32 -8.33
C ASN A 106 2.87 7.33 -7.52
N LEU A 107 2.89 7.47 -6.20
CA LEU A 107 3.73 6.66 -5.32
C LEU A 107 3.40 5.16 -5.36
N LEU A 108 2.12 4.79 -5.44
CA LEU A 108 1.69 3.39 -5.51
C LEU A 108 2.31 2.69 -6.73
N LEU A 109 2.23 3.34 -7.89
CA LEU A 109 2.77 2.82 -9.14
C LEU A 109 4.30 2.87 -9.14
N ARG A 110 4.89 3.96 -8.62
CA ARG A 110 6.34 4.10 -8.51
C ARG A 110 6.97 3.01 -7.63
N ALA A 111 6.35 2.69 -6.50
CA ALA A 111 6.83 1.64 -5.61
C ALA A 111 6.80 0.26 -6.29
N ALA A 112 5.77 -0.01 -7.11
CA ALA A 112 5.68 -1.24 -7.90
C ALA A 112 6.77 -1.31 -8.97
N ASP A 113 7.00 -0.23 -9.73
CA ASP A 113 8.08 -0.14 -10.72
C ASP A 113 9.47 -0.36 -10.09
N VAL A 114 9.68 0.20 -8.90
CA VAL A 114 10.91 0.00 -8.14
C VAL A 114 11.06 -1.46 -7.73
N CYS A 115 10.00 -2.12 -7.23
CA CYS A 115 10.06 -3.53 -6.85
C CYS A 115 10.26 -4.47 -8.04
N LEU A 116 9.84 -4.07 -9.26
CA LEU A 116 10.03 -4.88 -10.46
C LEU A 116 11.44 -4.77 -11.05
N LYS A 117 12.08 -3.61 -10.93
CA LYS A 117 13.38 -3.35 -11.56
C LYS A 117 14.59 -3.72 -10.69
N GLU A 118 14.40 -3.88 -9.38
CA GLU A 118 15.43 -4.29 -8.40
C GLU A 118 15.34 -5.79 -8.09
#